data_AF-S9SAK5-F1
#
_entry.id   AF-S9SAK5-F1
#
_cell.length_a   1.000
_cell.length_b   1.000
_cell.length_c   1.000
_cell.angle_alpha   90.00
_cell.angle_beta   90.00
_cell.angle_gamma   90.00
#
_symmetry.space_group_name_H-M   'P 1'
#
loop_
_entity.id
_entity.type
_entity.pdbx_description
1 polymer ?
#
loop_
_entity_poly.entity_id
_entity_poly.type
_entity_poly.pdbx_seq_one_letter_code
_entity_poly.pdbx_strand_id
1 'polypeptide(L)'
;MAWDHQGPHTDEWTEATLAALQTEGAALLSQVPHDIGSWCPGYVDAPPRERAAFWAGLLSALARFESTWNPHAVGGGGQWFGLVQISPATARGYGCEADSGAELTDGAANLACAVRIAAQTVTRDGVVAAGGGGFAADWGPFASAEKRQQMAAWVSSQDYCRRQG
;
A
#
# COMPACT_ATOMS: atom_id res chain seq x y z
N MET A 1 4.33 -8.58 -7.88
CA MET A 1 3.27 -7.66 -7.41
C MET A 1 2.08 -7.68 -8.36
N ALA A 2 0.93 -7.09 -7.96
CA ALA A 2 -0.27 -7.09 -8.80
C ALA A 2 -0.08 -6.28 -10.09
N TRP A 3 0.85 -5.32 -10.09
CA TRP A 3 1.19 -4.49 -11.26
C TRP A 3 2.17 -5.15 -12.23
N ASP A 4 2.82 -6.28 -11.92
CA ASP A 4 3.91 -6.85 -12.75
C ASP A 4 3.49 -7.11 -14.20
N HIS A 5 2.21 -7.40 -14.42
CA HIS A 5 1.64 -7.62 -15.76
C HIS A 5 1.67 -6.37 -16.65
N GLN A 6 1.89 -5.17 -16.10
CA GLN A 6 2.09 -3.94 -16.85
C GLN A 6 3.47 -3.91 -17.55
N GLY A 7 4.42 -4.73 -17.09
CA GLY A 7 5.72 -4.93 -17.71
C GLY A 7 6.91 -4.49 -16.83
N PRO A 8 8.14 -4.57 -17.37
CA PRO A 8 9.38 -4.42 -16.60
C PRO A 8 9.55 -3.07 -15.90
N HIS A 9 8.88 -2.01 -16.39
CA HIS A 9 8.93 -0.69 -15.75
C HIS A 9 8.36 -0.69 -14.32
N THR A 10 7.57 -1.69 -13.95
CA THR A 10 7.01 -1.83 -12.61
C THR A 10 7.97 -2.45 -11.59
N ASP A 11 9.15 -2.89 -12.04
CA ASP A 11 10.23 -3.34 -11.16
C ASP A 11 10.67 -2.17 -10.26
N GLU A 12 10.80 -0.97 -10.83
CA GLU A 12 11.13 0.26 -10.09
C GLU A 12 10.10 0.55 -8.99
N TRP A 13 8.81 0.33 -9.25
CA TRP A 13 7.75 0.53 -8.26
C TRP A 13 7.90 -0.45 -7.09
N THR A 14 8.21 -1.70 -7.40
CA THR A 14 8.46 -2.73 -6.40
C THR A 14 9.68 -2.41 -5.56
N GLU A 15 10.81 -2.07 -6.21
CA GLU A 15 12.06 -1.72 -5.56
C GLU A 15 11.91 -0.48 -4.66
N ALA A 16 11.30 0.59 -5.16
CA ALA A 16 11.05 1.81 -4.39
C ALA A 16 10.14 1.55 -3.18
N THR A 17 9.08 0.75 -3.35
CA THR A 17 8.18 0.41 -2.24
C THR A 17 8.91 -0.41 -1.17
N LEU A 18 9.71 -1.40 -1.58
CA LEU A 18 10.49 -2.21 -0.65
C LEU A 18 11.57 -1.40 0.07
N ALA A 19 12.22 -0.45 -0.62
CA ALA A 19 13.18 0.47 -0.02
C ALA A 19 12.51 1.38 1.01
N ALA A 20 11.37 1.99 0.67
CA ALA A 20 10.59 2.81 1.60
C ALA A 20 10.12 2.01 2.82
N LEU A 21 9.76 0.73 2.66
CA LEU A 21 9.38 -0.14 3.78
C LEU A 21 10.53 -0.43 4.74
N GLN A 22 11.77 -0.41 4.26
CA GLN A 22 12.96 -0.62 5.11
C GLN A 22 13.35 0.64 5.89
N THR A 23 12.99 1.83 5.39
CA THR A 23 13.32 3.11 6.01
C THR A 23 12.12 3.71 6.74
N GLU A 24 11.16 4.26 5.99
CA GLU A 24 9.98 4.97 6.49
C GLU A 24 8.91 4.02 7.04
N GLY A 25 8.83 2.80 6.50
CA GLY A 25 7.88 1.77 6.88
C GLY A 25 8.39 0.77 7.90
N ALA A 26 9.56 0.98 8.52
CA ALA A 26 10.14 0.00 9.45
C ALA A 26 9.18 -0.40 10.59
N ALA A 27 8.34 0.55 11.02
CA ALA A 27 7.27 0.28 11.99
C ALA A 27 6.27 -0.77 11.48
N LEU A 28 5.80 -0.68 10.22
CA LEU A 28 4.88 -1.66 9.61
C LEU A 28 5.40 -3.09 9.69
N LEU A 29 6.70 -3.28 9.44
CA LEU A 29 7.32 -4.60 9.42
C LEU A 29 7.33 -5.26 10.80
N SER A 30 7.32 -4.44 11.87
CA SER A 30 7.28 -4.92 13.25
C SER A 30 5.85 -5.09 13.79
N GLN A 31 4.85 -4.48 13.15
CA GLN A 31 3.46 -4.60 13.57
C GLN A 31 2.87 -5.96 13.22
N VAL A 32 1.97 -6.43 14.08
CA VAL A 32 1.07 -7.55 13.83
C VAL A 32 -0.36 -7.03 13.99
N PRO A 33 -0.99 -6.55 12.90
CA PRO A 33 -2.36 -6.02 12.96
C PRO A 33 -3.38 -7.08 13.42
N HIS A 34 -4.43 -6.68 14.12
CA HIS A 34 -5.43 -7.60 14.68
C HIS A 34 -6.16 -8.42 13.61
N ASP A 35 -6.36 -7.85 12.42
CA ASP A 35 -7.03 -8.47 11.28
C ASP A 35 -6.05 -9.17 10.32
N ILE A 36 -4.75 -9.25 10.64
CA ILE A 36 -3.72 -9.75 9.71
C ILE A 36 -4.00 -11.18 9.23
N GLY A 37 -4.63 -12.02 10.05
CA GLY A 37 -4.98 -13.38 9.68
C GLY A 37 -5.97 -13.45 8.50
N SER A 38 -6.79 -12.42 8.30
CA SER A 38 -7.71 -12.31 7.16
C SER A 38 -7.02 -11.79 5.89
N TRP A 39 -5.87 -11.13 6.03
CA TRP A 39 -5.10 -10.57 4.92
C TRP A 39 -3.95 -11.48 4.48
N CYS A 40 -3.28 -12.12 5.43
CA CYS A 40 -2.04 -12.87 5.23
C CYS A 40 -1.82 -13.91 6.35
N PRO A 41 -2.32 -15.15 6.20
CA PRO A 41 -2.29 -16.16 7.25
C PRO A 41 -0.89 -16.55 7.77
N GLY A 42 0.15 -16.39 6.94
CA GLY A 42 1.55 -16.66 7.29
C GLY A 42 2.32 -15.47 7.89
N TYR A 43 1.72 -14.28 7.97
CA TYR A 43 2.44 -13.04 8.29
C TYR A 43 3.15 -13.04 9.65
N VAL A 44 2.52 -13.64 10.67
CA VAL A 44 3.06 -13.64 12.05
C VAL A 44 4.44 -14.30 12.11
N ASP A 45 4.61 -15.41 11.39
CA ASP A 45 5.85 -16.19 11.37
C ASP A 45 6.80 -15.76 10.23
N ALA A 46 6.34 -14.84 9.37
CA ALA A 46 7.08 -14.43 8.19
C ALA A 46 8.32 -13.59 8.55
N PRO A 47 9.48 -13.84 7.90
CA PRO A 47 10.65 -13.00 8.03
C PRO A 47 10.39 -11.58 7.51
N PRO A 48 11.21 -10.58 7.90
CA PRO A 48 10.99 -9.17 7.52
C PRO A 48 10.80 -8.94 6.01
N ARG A 49 11.52 -9.68 5.17
CA ARG A 49 11.39 -9.61 3.71
C ARG A 49 9.99 -9.98 3.20
N GLU A 50 9.36 -10.99 3.79
CA GLU A 50 8.04 -11.49 3.39
C GLU A 50 6.95 -10.56 3.93
N ARG A 51 7.15 -9.99 5.12
CA ARG A 51 6.31 -8.90 5.64
C ARG A 51 6.36 -7.66 4.75
N ALA A 52 7.53 -7.28 4.26
CA ALA A 52 7.66 -6.17 3.31
C ALA A 52 6.96 -6.50 1.98
N ALA A 53 7.12 -7.72 1.48
CA ALA A 53 6.43 -8.18 0.27
C ALA A 53 4.90 -8.14 0.42
N PHE A 54 4.36 -8.44 1.61
CA PHE A 54 2.94 -8.28 1.91
C PHE A 54 2.46 -6.84 1.73
N TRP A 55 3.13 -5.87 2.36
CA TRP A 55 2.72 -4.47 2.27
C TRP A 55 2.86 -3.89 0.86
N ALA A 56 3.95 -4.21 0.17
CA ALA A 56 4.12 -3.87 -1.24
C ALA A 56 3.04 -4.53 -2.12
N GLY A 57 2.70 -5.78 -1.83
CA GLY A 57 1.61 -6.51 -2.45
C GLY A 57 0.26 -5.81 -2.28
N LEU A 58 -0.07 -5.40 -1.05
CA LEU A 58 -1.31 -4.70 -0.76
C LEU A 58 -1.40 -3.36 -1.50
N LEU A 59 -0.33 -2.56 -1.50
CA LEU A 59 -0.27 -1.31 -2.28
C LEU A 59 -0.44 -1.58 -3.79
N SER A 60 0.13 -2.66 -4.31
CA SER A 60 -0.05 -3.04 -5.71
C SER A 60 -1.49 -3.45 -6.05
N ALA A 61 -2.16 -4.14 -5.13
CA ALA A 61 -3.57 -4.49 -5.29
C ALA A 61 -4.46 -3.24 -5.19
N LEU A 62 -4.13 -2.31 -4.29
CA LEU A 62 -4.82 -1.03 -4.14
C LEU A 62 -4.73 -0.17 -5.41
N ALA A 63 -3.54 -0.09 -6.02
CA ALA A 63 -3.31 0.71 -7.22
C ALA A 63 -4.25 0.33 -8.38
N ARG A 64 -4.69 -0.93 -8.45
CA ARG A 64 -5.75 -1.36 -9.39
C ARG A 64 -7.03 -0.55 -9.22
N PHE A 65 -7.49 -0.39 -7.99
CA PHE A 65 -8.78 0.19 -7.66
C PHE A 65 -8.75 1.72 -7.61
N GLU A 66 -7.56 2.30 -7.38
CA GLU A 66 -7.35 3.75 -7.36
C GLU A 66 -7.07 4.33 -8.75
N SER A 67 -6.19 3.69 -9.53
CA SER A 67 -5.68 4.27 -10.77
C SER A 67 -5.68 3.31 -11.97
N THR A 68 -6.06 2.04 -11.77
CA THR A 68 -5.80 0.97 -12.75
C THR A 68 -4.30 0.88 -13.09
N TRP A 69 -3.45 1.03 -12.06
CA TRP A 69 -1.98 1.03 -12.19
C TRP A 69 -1.41 2.13 -13.10
N ASN A 70 -2.10 3.26 -13.22
CA ASN A 70 -1.62 4.40 -13.99
C ASN A 70 -0.92 5.43 -13.08
N PRO A 71 0.41 5.60 -13.16
CA PRO A 71 1.14 6.56 -12.32
C PRO A 71 0.82 8.03 -12.68
N HIS A 72 0.26 8.31 -13.86
CA HIS A 72 -0.14 9.66 -14.25
C HIS A 72 -1.63 9.93 -13.99
N ALA A 73 -2.32 9.06 -13.26
CA ALA A 73 -3.74 9.24 -12.95
C ALA A 73 -3.97 10.49 -12.09
N VAL A 74 -4.92 11.32 -12.51
CA VAL A 74 -5.40 12.49 -11.77
C VAL A 74 -6.89 12.37 -11.56
N GLY A 75 -7.30 12.07 -10.32
CA GLY A 75 -8.69 11.86 -9.94
C GLY A 75 -9.34 13.08 -9.29
N GLY A 76 -10.66 13.00 -9.08
CA GLY A 76 -11.39 13.99 -8.28
C GLY A 76 -11.47 15.39 -8.83
N GLY A 77 -11.33 15.56 -10.14
CA GLY A 77 -11.23 16.89 -10.74
C GLY A 77 -9.90 17.60 -10.43
N GLY A 78 -8.81 16.85 -10.20
CA GLY A 78 -7.48 17.43 -9.98
C GLY A 78 -6.97 17.37 -8.55
N GLN A 79 -7.56 16.53 -7.69
CA GLN A 79 -7.28 16.53 -6.25
C GLN A 79 -6.37 15.38 -5.80
N TRP A 80 -6.40 14.26 -6.51
CA TRP A 80 -5.69 13.03 -6.14
C TRP A 80 -4.82 12.54 -7.29
N PHE A 81 -3.61 12.07 -6.96
CA PHE A 81 -2.56 11.86 -7.93
C PHE A 81 -1.91 10.49 -7.77
N GLY A 82 -1.51 9.93 -8.91
CA GLY A 82 -0.67 8.76 -8.99
C GLY A 82 -1.35 7.43 -8.70
N LEU A 83 -0.49 6.42 -8.52
CA LEU A 83 -0.86 5.01 -8.41
C LEU A 83 -1.92 4.75 -7.35
N VAL A 84 -1.80 5.39 -6.19
CA VAL A 84 -2.74 5.22 -5.06
C VAL A 84 -3.46 6.52 -4.67
N GLN A 85 -3.60 7.44 -5.62
CA GLN A 85 -4.49 8.62 -5.51
C GLN A 85 -4.30 9.44 -4.22
N ILE A 86 -3.08 9.89 -3.97
CA ILE A 86 -2.73 10.73 -2.82
C ILE A 86 -2.96 12.21 -3.18
N SER A 87 -3.48 12.99 -2.23
CA SER A 87 -3.60 14.45 -2.40
C SER A 87 -2.32 15.16 -1.92
N PRO A 88 -1.94 16.32 -2.51
CA PRO A 88 -0.82 17.13 -2.03
C PRO A 88 -0.98 17.54 -0.55
N ALA A 89 -2.21 17.80 -0.10
CA ALA A 89 -2.48 18.16 1.28
C ALA A 89 -2.23 16.99 2.24
N THR A 90 -2.67 15.78 1.87
CA THR A 90 -2.38 14.54 2.60
C THR A 90 -0.88 14.30 2.68
N ALA A 91 -0.18 14.37 1.54
CA ALA A 91 1.26 14.16 1.46
C ALA A 91 2.03 15.10 2.41
N ARG A 92 1.72 16.41 2.39
CA ARG A 92 2.28 17.38 3.35
C ARG A 92 1.93 17.07 4.79
N GLY A 93 0.68 16.67 5.06
CA GLY A 93 0.21 16.32 6.40
C GLY A 93 0.98 15.14 7.02
N TYR A 94 1.37 14.17 6.19
CA TYR A 94 2.22 13.05 6.62
C TYR A 94 3.72 13.34 6.48
N GLY A 95 4.11 14.47 5.87
CA GLY A 95 5.51 14.87 5.68
C GLY A 95 6.24 14.02 4.64
N CYS A 96 5.55 13.65 3.56
CA CYS A 96 6.15 12.98 2.40
C CYS A 96 7.12 13.90 1.66
N GLU A 97 8.12 13.33 0.99
CA GLU A 97 9.04 14.09 0.12
C GLU A 97 8.33 14.60 -1.13
N ALA A 98 7.56 13.76 -1.82
CA ALA A 98 6.65 14.18 -2.88
C ALA A 98 5.39 14.81 -2.26
N ASP A 99 5.23 16.11 -2.44
CA ASP A 99 4.19 16.88 -1.75
C ASP A 99 3.35 17.77 -2.69
N SER A 100 3.67 17.74 -3.98
CA SER A 100 2.92 18.38 -5.06
C SER A 100 2.26 17.38 -6.00
N GLY A 101 1.27 17.82 -6.78
CA GLY A 101 0.59 16.94 -7.75
C GLY A 101 1.53 16.41 -8.83
N ALA A 102 2.52 17.22 -9.27
CA ALA A 102 3.50 16.80 -10.26
C ALA A 102 4.42 15.70 -9.73
N GLU A 103 4.96 15.86 -8.52
CA GLU A 103 5.80 14.85 -7.89
C GLU A 103 5.00 13.57 -7.58
N LEU A 104 3.74 13.69 -7.18
CA LEU A 104 2.89 12.54 -6.91
C LEU A 104 2.48 11.74 -8.16
N THR A 105 2.76 12.24 -9.37
CA THR A 105 2.63 11.44 -10.61
C THR A 105 3.88 10.61 -10.93
N ASP A 106 4.95 10.74 -10.15
CA ASP A 106 6.05 9.79 -10.13
C ASP A 106 5.63 8.54 -9.33
N GLY A 107 5.68 7.37 -9.96
CA GLY A 107 5.19 6.13 -9.35
C GLY A 107 5.97 5.73 -8.09
N ALA A 108 7.29 5.89 -8.10
CA ALA A 108 8.15 5.54 -6.98
C ALA A 108 7.91 6.49 -5.80
N ALA A 109 7.86 7.80 -6.04
CA ALA A 109 7.63 8.81 -5.01
C ALA A 109 6.20 8.72 -4.42
N ASN A 110 5.20 8.42 -5.26
CA ASN A 110 3.84 8.16 -4.82
C ASN A 110 3.77 6.96 -3.85
N LEU A 111 4.45 5.86 -4.18
CA LEU A 111 4.48 4.66 -3.35
C LEU A 111 5.30 4.83 -2.07
N ALA A 112 6.40 5.59 -2.10
CA ALA A 112 7.14 5.95 -0.89
C ALA A 112 6.25 6.73 0.09
N CYS A 113 5.53 7.73 -0.41
CA CYS A 113 4.56 8.46 0.40
C CYS A 113 3.44 7.55 0.93
N ALA A 114 2.95 6.61 0.11
CA ALA A 114 1.94 5.64 0.54
C ALA A 114 2.42 4.74 1.68
N VAL A 115 3.68 4.27 1.63
CA VAL A 115 4.29 3.50 2.72
C VAL A 115 4.33 4.31 4.00
N ARG A 116 4.72 5.58 3.93
CA ARG A 116 4.74 6.48 5.09
C ARG A 116 3.35 6.68 5.71
N ILE A 117 2.33 6.92 4.89
CA ILE A 117 0.94 7.05 5.32
C ILE A 117 0.49 5.76 6.01
N ALA A 118 0.69 4.61 5.36
CA ALA A 118 0.34 3.30 5.92
C ALA A 118 1.08 3.01 7.23
N ALA A 119 2.35 3.43 7.36
CA ALA A 119 3.15 3.24 8.56
C ALA A 119 2.51 3.93 9.76
N GLN A 120 2.05 5.16 9.55
CA GLN A 120 1.40 5.95 10.57
C GLN A 120 0.01 5.38 10.91
N THR A 121 -0.83 5.10 9.91
CA THR A 121 -2.23 4.69 10.15
C THR A 121 -2.35 3.27 10.68
N VAL A 122 -1.62 2.30 10.14
CA VAL A 122 -1.63 0.92 10.65
C VAL A 122 -1.08 0.84 12.07
N THR A 123 -0.01 1.60 12.37
CA THR A 123 0.53 1.66 13.74
C THR A 123 -0.46 2.33 14.70
N ARG A 124 -1.12 3.41 14.28
CA ARG A 124 -2.11 4.12 15.08
C ARG A 124 -3.34 3.25 15.37
N ASP A 125 -3.82 2.52 14.37
CA ASP A 125 -5.13 1.86 14.41
C ASP A 125 -5.05 0.36 14.72
N GLY A 126 -3.86 -0.25 14.59
CA GLY A 126 -3.62 -1.66 14.89
C GLY A 126 -4.34 -2.64 13.94
N VAL A 127 -4.76 -2.18 12.76
CA VAL A 127 -5.45 -2.98 11.73
C VAL A 127 -4.86 -2.69 10.36
N VAL A 128 -4.88 -3.68 9.46
CA VAL A 128 -4.59 -3.48 8.04
C VAL A 128 -5.68 -2.60 7.45
N ALA A 129 -6.96 -2.98 7.59
CA ALA A 129 -8.10 -2.16 7.21
C ALA A 129 -9.41 -2.66 7.84
N ALA A 130 -9.86 -2.00 8.90
CA ALA A 130 -11.14 -2.27 9.55
C ALA A 130 -11.70 -1.01 10.21
N GLY A 131 -13.02 -0.84 10.20
CA GLY A 131 -13.69 0.26 10.93
C GLY A 131 -13.27 1.68 10.52
N GLY A 132 -12.70 1.86 9.31
CA GLY A 132 -12.14 3.14 8.87
C GLY A 132 -10.69 3.39 9.33
N GLY A 133 -10.04 2.43 9.98
CA GLY A 133 -8.63 2.49 10.38
C GLY A 133 -7.68 1.76 9.42
N GLY A 134 -6.39 1.95 9.63
CA GLY A 134 -5.32 1.43 8.79
C GLY A 134 -5.37 2.07 7.40
N PHE A 135 -5.31 1.25 6.35
CA PHE A 135 -5.48 1.73 4.98
C PHE A 135 -6.86 2.36 4.73
N ALA A 136 -7.90 1.97 5.49
CA ALA A 136 -9.23 2.56 5.31
C ALA A 136 -9.34 4.02 5.78
N ALA A 137 -8.32 4.55 6.46
CA ALA A 137 -8.29 5.94 6.89
C ALA A 137 -8.06 6.91 5.73
N ASP A 138 -7.29 6.50 4.71
CA ASP A 138 -6.86 7.37 3.61
C ASP A 138 -7.34 6.87 2.24
N TRP A 139 -7.65 5.59 2.08
CA TRP A 139 -7.98 5.00 0.77
C TRP A 139 -9.42 4.49 0.67
N GLY A 140 -10.20 5.17 -0.19
CA GLY A 140 -11.64 4.91 -0.41
C GLY A 140 -12.00 3.48 -0.86
N PRO A 141 -11.20 2.75 -1.65
CA PRO A 141 -11.47 1.34 -1.99
C PRO A 141 -11.65 0.45 -0.76
N PHE A 142 -11.02 0.79 0.36
CA PHE A 142 -11.21 0.05 1.61
C PHE A 142 -12.53 0.37 2.31
N ALA A 143 -13.37 1.29 1.84
CA ALA A 143 -14.76 1.44 2.32
C ALA A 143 -15.70 0.41 1.68
N SER A 144 -15.39 -0.07 0.48
CA SER A 144 -16.16 -1.09 -0.24
C SER A 144 -15.81 -2.50 0.24
N ALA A 145 -16.78 -3.25 0.78
CA ALA A 145 -16.59 -4.64 1.19
C ALA A 145 -16.08 -5.54 0.04
N GLU A 146 -16.63 -5.36 -1.16
CA GLU A 146 -16.24 -6.12 -2.34
C GLU A 146 -14.78 -5.88 -2.72
N LYS A 147 -14.37 -4.63 -2.95
CA LYS A 147 -12.97 -4.26 -3.25
C LYS A 147 -12.00 -4.73 -2.15
N ARG A 148 -12.35 -4.56 -0.87
CA ARG A 148 -11.55 -5.10 0.26
C ARG A 148 -11.34 -6.60 0.13
N GLN A 149 -12.40 -7.36 -0.11
CA GLN A 149 -12.31 -8.82 -0.27
C GLN A 149 -11.46 -9.21 -1.48
N GLN A 150 -11.57 -8.49 -2.60
CA GLN A 150 -10.73 -8.76 -3.78
C GLN A 150 -9.24 -8.50 -3.49
N MET A 151 -8.91 -7.41 -2.79
CA MET A 151 -7.53 -7.14 -2.37
C MET A 151 -7.01 -8.20 -1.41
N ALA A 152 -7.79 -8.55 -0.37
CA ALA A 152 -7.42 -9.57 0.61
C ALA A 152 -7.24 -10.95 -0.04
N ALA A 153 -8.15 -11.35 -0.95
CA ALA A 153 -8.05 -12.60 -1.69
C ALA A 153 -6.79 -12.64 -2.57
N TRP A 154 -6.46 -11.53 -3.25
CA TRP A 154 -5.26 -11.47 -4.06
C TRP A 154 -3.99 -11.59 -3.20
N VAL A 155 -3.87 -10.78 -2.14
CA VAL A 155 -2.66 -10.75 -1.30
C VAL A 155 -2.48 -12.08 -0.54
N SER A 156 -3.54 -12.64 0.02
CA SER A 156 -3.49 -13.91 0.77
C SER A 156 -3.10 -15.11 -0.09
N SER A 157 -3.27 -15.04 -1.41
CA SER A 157 -2.89 -16.12 -2.34
C SER A 157 -1.39 -16.15 -2.70
N GLN A 158 -0.65 -15.09 -2.37
CA GLN A 158 0.76 -14.96 -2.71
C GLN A 158 1.64 -15.81 -1.80
N ASP A 159 2.82 -16.20 -2.31
CA ASP A 159 3.74 -17.11 -1.61
C ASP A 159 4.18 -16.55 -0.25
N TYR A 160 4.38 -15.24 -0.13
CA TYR A 160 4.75 -14.56 1.12
C TYR A 160 3.65 -14.57 2.19
N CYS A 161 2.42 -15.02 1.87
CA CYS A 161 1.31 -15.17 2.81
C CYS A 161 0.97 -16.62 3.15
N ARG A 162 1.66 -17.58 2.55
CA ARG A 162 1.51 -18.99 2.90
C ARG A 162 2.20 -19.24 4.25
N ARG A 163 1.55 -20.02 5.12
CA ARG A 163 2.23 -20.52 6.31
C ARG A 163 3.36 -21.42 5.86
N GLN A 164 4.56 -21.18 6.36
CA GLN A 164 5.65 -22.13 6.19
C GLN A 164 5.31 -23.36 7.05
N GLY A 165 5.20 -24.52 6.40
CA GLY A 165 4.81 -25.78 7.03
C GLY A 165 5.93 -26.42 7.83
#